data_AF-A0A1J4RH83-F1
#
_entry.id   AF-A0A1J4RH83-F1
#
_cell.length_a   1.000
_cell.length_b   1.000
_cell.length_c   1.000
_cell.angle_alpha   90.00
_cell.angle_beta   90.00
_cell.angle_gamma   90.00
#
_symmetry.space_group_name_H-M   'P 1'
#
loop_
_entity.id
_entity.type
_entity.pdbx_description
1 polymer ?
#
loop_
_entity_poly.entity_id
_entity_poly.type
_entity_poly.pdbx_seq_one_letter_code
_entity_poly.pdbx_strand_id
1 'polypeptide(L)'
;MVFVLQTVWYRKSLILGIIILSCLFGYTLAILVKNPYSAKSVFLYPSSGSNFYADISAISKKDIATQIFYGFPKDTQEHFKFLFFMDTSITGKLYNRYSGRSVDYTNRYDPATVLSLYFELLPDPDRNDQLLLTVHAPRPGYALFLSGELIHAYEQKLGKTYHFSTNPKDQRSSSPDFVQIYPAQAETNMMDSVLPIALLAFALIGLIAGSVLAITIERLKLVRLK
;
A
#
# COMPACT_ATOMS: atom_id res chain seq x y z
N MET A 1 -33.22 -35.93 3.17
CA MET A 1 -32.96 -34.72 2.33
C MET A 1 -34.11 -33.72 2.35
N VAL A 2 -35.38 -34.15 2.16
CA VAL A 2 -36.56 -33.27 2.10
C VAL A 2 -36.73 -32.38 3.34
N PHE A 3 -36.54 -32.93 4.55
CA PHE A 3 -36.66 -32.18 5.82
C PHE A 3 -35.61 -31.06 5.97
N VAL A 4 -34.39 -31.28 5.48
CA VAL A 4 -33.31 -30.27 5.55
C VAL A 4 -33.63 -29.11 4.62
N LEU A 5 -34.05 -29.40 3.38
CA LEU A 5 -34.45 -28.35 2.43
C LEU A 5 -35.64 -27.53 2.93
N GLN A 6 -36.66 -28.17 3.50
CA GLN A 6 -37.82 -27.47 4.08
C GLN A 6 -37.42 -26.56 5.24
N THR A 7 -36.54 -27.03 6.13
CA THR A 7 -36.06 -26.25 7.28
C THR A 7 -35.26 -25.02 6.83
N VAL A 8 -34.36 -25.21 5.86
CA VAL A 8 -33.56 -24.12 5.27
C VAL A 8 -34.46 -23.11 4.58
N TRP A 9 -35.49 -23.56 3.84
CA TRP A 9 -36.43 -22.67 3.17
C TRP A 9 -37.32 -21.89 4.15
N TYR A 10 -37.79 -22.55 5.21
CA TYR A 10 -38.62 -21.93 6.25
C TYR A 10 -37.84 -20.87 7.05
N ARG A 11 -36.54 -21.10 7.29
CA ARG A 11 -35.65 -20.19 8.03
C ARG A 11 -34.77 -19.31 7.15
N LYS A 12 -35.12 -19.12 5.87
CA LYS A 12 -34.33 -18.33 4.90
C LYS A 12 -33.95 -16.93 5.40
N SER A 13 -34.83 -16.25 6.14
CA SER A 13 -34.54 -14.91 6.67
C SER A 13 -33.47 -14.93 7.76
N LEU A 14 -33.45 -15.96 8.61
CA LEU A 14 -32.41 -16.15 9.62
C LEU A 14 -31.05 -16.43 8.95
N ILE A 15 -31.05 -17.31 7.95
CA ILE A 15 -29.84 -17.67 7.19
C ILE A 15 -29.30 -16.44 6.45
N LEU A 16 -30.18 -15.66 5.81
CA LEU A 16 -29.80 -14.43 5.14
C LEU A 16 -29.19 -13.40 6.10
N GLY A 17 -29.76 -13.24 7.30
CA GLY A 17 -29.20 -12.35 8.33
C GLY A 17 -27.78 -12.76 8.76
N ILE A 18 -27.54 -14.08 8.90
CA ILE A 18 -26.22 -14.61 9.24
C ILE A 18 -25.22 -14.39 8.09
N ILE A 19 -25.64 -14.60 6.84
CA ILE A 19 -24.81 -14.33 5.65
C ILE A 19 -24.39 -12.85 5.64
N ILE A 20 -25.32 -11.92 5.86
CA ILE A 20 -25.02 -10.47 5.89
C ILE A 20 -24.00 -10.16 6.98
N LEU A 21 -24.19 -10.68 8.19
CA LEU A 21 -23.25 -10.47 9.31
C LEU A 21 -21.86 -11.04 9.01
N SER A 22 -21.78 -12.23 8.40
CA SER A 22 -20.52 -12.82 7.97
C SER A 22 -19.84 -11.97 6.88
N CYS A 23 -20.58 -11.48 5.89
CA CYS A 23 -20.04 -10.57 4.87
C CYS A 23 -19.52 -9.25 5.46
N LEU A 24 -20.22 -8.67 6.44
CA LEU A 24 -19.75 -7.47 7.16
C LEU A 24 -18.43 -7.72 7.90
N PHE A 25 -18.29 -8.90 8.50
CA PHE A 25 -17.04 -9.30 9.14
C PHE A 25 -15.91 -9.51 8.12
N GLY A 26 -16.19 -10.19 7.00
CA GLY A 26 -15.24 -10.35 5.89
C GLY A 26 -14.80 -9.02 5.27
N TYR A 27 -15.73 -8.07 5.13
CA TYR A 27 -15.45 -6.71 4.69
C TYR A 27 -14.50 -5.99 5.65
N THR A 28 -14.74 -6.10 6.96
CA THR A 28 -13.90 -5.50 8.01
C THR A 28 -12.49 -6.09 7.98
N LEU A 29 -12.36 -7.41 7.83
CA LEU A 29 -11.07 -8.08 7.66
C LEU A 29 -10.35 -7.67 6.38
N ALA A 30 -11.06 -7.54 5.26
CA ALA A 30 -10.48 -7.10 4.00
C ALA A 30 -9.96 -5.66 4.07
N ILE A 31 -10.65 -4.75 4.78
CA ILE A 31 -10.18 -3.37 5.01
C ILE A 31 -8.94 -3.33 5.91
N LEU A 32 -8.82 -4.27 6.86
CA LEU A 32 -7.64 -4.36 7.72
C LEU A 32 -6.37 -4.72 6.93
N VAL A 33 -6.50 -5.31 5.73
CA VAL A 33 -5.39 -5.47 4.78
C VAL A 33 -5.06 -4.10 4.18
N LYS A 34 -4.33 -3.28 4.94
CA LYS A 34 -3.77 -2.02 4.46
C LYS A 34 -2.66 -2.31 3.46
N ASN A 35 -3.01 -2.33 2.17
CA ASN A 35 -2.04 -2.27 1.10
C ASN A 35 -2.13 -0.91 0.41
N PRO A 36 -1.31 0.08 0.80
CA PRO A 36 -1.17 1.27 -0.02
C PRO A 36 -0.75 0.85 -1.43
N TYR A 37 -1.26 1.52 -2.46
CA TYR A 37 -0.76 1.30 -3.82
C TYR A 37 0.73 1.61 -3.80
N SER A 38 1.56 0.65 -4.14
CA SER A 38 3.01 0.81 -4.25
C SER A 38 3.41 0.92 -5.71
N ALA A 39 4.40 1.76 -5.98
CA ALA A 39 5.14 1.76 -7.23
C ALA A 39 6.61 1.52 -6.89
N LYS A 40 7.26 0.62 -7.64
CA LYS A 40 8.67 0.27 -7.41
C LYS A 40 9.51 0.62 -8.62
N SER A 41 10.50 1.49 -8.42
CA SER A 41 11.57 1.79 -9.36
C SER A 41 12.86 1.11 -8.93
N VAL A 42 13.67 0.68 -9.90
CA VAL A 42 14.94 0.02 -9.64
C VAL A 42 16.07 0.85 -10.23
N PHE A 43 17.06 1.20 -9.41
CA PHE A 43 18.34 1.72 -9.87
C PHE A 43 19.35 0.57 -9.94
N LEU A 44 19.88 0.29 -11.13
CA LEU A 44 21.05 -0.58 -11.29
C LEU A 44 22.31 0.28 -11.33
N TYR A 45 23.32 -0.09 -10.54
CA TYR A 45 24.60 0.58 -10.52
C TYR A 45 25.75 -0.43 -10.75
N PRO A 46 26.91 0.02 -11.26
CA PRO A 46 27.78 -0.86 -12.05
C PRO A 46 28.68 -1.80 -11.23
N SER A 47 28.74 -1.72 -9.89
CA SER A 47 29.32 -2.78 -9.04
C SER A 47 29.15 -2.51 -7.54
N SER A 48 29.44 -3.53 -6.72
CA SER A 48 29.55 -3.48 -5.25
C SER A 48 30.66 -2.56 -4.70
N GLY A 49 31.50 -1.98 -5.56
CA GLY A 49 32.48 -0.95 -5.21
C GLY A 49 32.01 0.49 -5.48
N SER A 50 30.82 0.68 -6.05
CA SER A 50 30.24 2.00 -6.26
C SER A 50 29.79 2.61 -4.94
N ASN A 51 30.15 3.87 -4.70
CA ASN A 51 29.64 4.63 -3.56
C ASN A 51 28.19 5.10 -3.76
N PHE A 52 27.53 4.71 -4.86
CA PHE A 52 26.18 5.18 -5.20
C PHE A 52 25.18 5.02 -4.06
N TYR A 53 25.15 3.86 -3.40
CA TYR A 53 24.26 3.66 -2.25
C TYR A 53 24.59 4.58 -1.06
N ALA A 54 25.87 4.79 -0.78
CA ALA A 54 26.30 5.69 0.29
C ALA A 54 25.95 7.15 -0.04
N ASP A 55 26.20 7.58 -1.28
CA ASP A 55 25.95 8.94 -1.75
C ASP A 55 24.46 9.26 -1.78
N ILE A 56 23.63 8.34 -2.29
CA ILE A 56 22.18 8.54 -2.34
C ILE A 56 21.56 8.46 -0.93
N SER A 57 22.09 7.62 -0.04
CA SER A 57 21.63 7.53 1.35
C SER A 57 22.07 8.72 2.20
N ALA A 58 23.16 9.40 1.83
CA ALA A 58 23.59 10.64 2.47
C ALA A 58 22.64 11.81 2.17
N ILE A 59 21.84 11.72 1.11
CA ILE A 59 20.81 12.72 0.81
C ILE A 59 19.62 12.51 1.75
N SER A 60 19.33 13.53 2.57
CA SER A 60 18.16 13.55 3.44
C SER A 60 16.87 13.37 2.62
N LYS A 61 16.07 12.35 2.97
CA LYS A 61 14.73 12.15 2.37
C LYS A 61 13.85 13.39 2.49
N LYS A 62 13.99 14.14 3.59
CA LYS A 62 13.24 15.38 3.79
C LYS A 62 13.64 16.44 2.77
N ASP A 63 14.90 16.50 2.37
CA ASP A 63 15.39 17.52 1.43
C ASP A 63 14.84 17.25 0.01
N ILE A 64 14.84 15.98 -0.39
CA ILE A 64 14.21 15.52 -1.65
C ILE A 64 12.70 15.80 -1.61
N ALA A 65 12.03 15.43 -0.53
CA ALA A 65 10.60 15.69 -0.36
C ALA A 65 10.27 17.20 -0.35
N THR A 66 11.16 18.02 0.19
CA THR A 66 11.04 19.50 0.19
C THR A 66 11.13 20.01 -1.24
N GLN A 67 12.15 19.59 -1.99
CA GLN A 67 12.33 19.99 -3.38
C GLN A 67 11.13 19.63 -4.25
N ILE A 68 10.59 18.41 -4.09
CA ILE A 68 9.42 17.94 -4.84
C ILE A 68 8.17 18.72 -4.44
N PHE A 69 7.86 18.78 -3.13
CA PHE A 69 6.64 19.42 -2.66
C PHE A 69 6.57 20.90 -3.02
N TYR A 70 7.64 21.65 -2.77
CA TYR A 70 7.69 23.08 -3.07
C TYR A 70 7.95 23.39 -4.56
N GLY A 71 8.36 22.38 -5.34
CA GLY A 71 8.44 22.46 -6.80
C GLY A 71 7.09 22.35 -7.51
N PHE A 72 6.07 21.80 -6.84
CA PHE A 72 4.73 21.69 -7.42
C PHE A 72 4.00 23.03 -7.54
N PRO A 73 3.07 23.19 -8.50
CA PRO A 73 2.14 24.32 -8.53
C PRO A 73 1.33 24.41 -7.22
N LYS A 74 0.93 25.63 -6.82
CA LYS A 74 0.18 25.86 -5.57
C LYS A 74 -1.07 24.98 -5.46
N ASP A 75 -1.82 24.85 -6.55
CA ASP A 75 -3.05 24.03 -6.58
C ASP A 75 -2.76 22.54 -6.33
N THR A 76 -1.63 22.05 -6.83
CA THR A 76 -1.14 20.68 -6.59
C THR A 76 -0.65 20.52 -5.15
N GLN A 77 0.03 21.53 -4.59
CA GLN A 77 0.43 21.53 -3.18
C GLN A 77 -0.78 21.49 -2.24
N GLU A 78 -1.86 22.20 -2.58
CA GLU A 78 -3.10 22.19 -1.81
C GLU A 78 -3.83 20.84 -1.88
N HIS A 79 -3.93 20.24 -3.07
CA HIS A 79 -4.43 18.87 -3.22
C HIS A 79 -3.59 17.87 -2.43
N PHE A 80 -2.28 18.04 -2.41
CA PHE A 80 -1.38 17.17 -1.67
C PHE A 80 -1.58 17.28 -0.15
N LYS A 81 -1.78 18.50 0.38
CA LYS A 81 -2.15 18.71 1.78
C LYS A 81 -3.47 18.00 2.14
N PHE A 82 -4.44 17.97 1.23
CA PHE A 82 -5.74 17.31 1.44
C PHE A 82 -5.64 15.77 1.49
N LEU A 83 -4.64 15.17 0.83
CA LEU A 83 -4.40 13.72 0.89
C LEU A 83 -3.86 13.25 2.26
N PHE A 84 -3.45 14.17 3.12
CA PHE A 84 -2.96 13.87 4.47
C PHE A 84 -4.08 14.01 5.51
N PHE A 85 -4.66 12.87 5.90
CA PHE A 85 -5.57 12.81 7.05
C PHE A 85 -4.78 12.67 8.35
N MET A 86 -4.92 13.67 9.23
CA MET A 86 -4.40 13.65 10.59
C MET A 86 -5.46 13.01 11.50
N ASP A 87 -5.13 11.94 12.22
CA ASP A 87 -5.96 11.50 13.35
C ASP A 87 -5.57 12.32 14.58
N THR A 88 -6.34 13.38 14.86
CA THR A 88 -6.11 14.31 15.99
C THR A 88 -6.50 13.70 17.34
N SER A 89 -6.16 12.43 17.58
CA SER A 89 -6.30 11.84 18.91
C SER A 89 -5.27 12.43 19.87
N ILE A 90 -5.61 12.43 21.16
CA ILE A 90 -5.03 13.15 22.33
C ILE A 90 -3.49 13.16 22.47
N THR A 91 -2.77 12.36 21.69
CA THR A 91 -1.31 12.19 21.76
C THR A 91 -0.51 13.09 20.81
N GLY A 92 -1.14 13.80 19.86
CA GLY A 92 -0.44 14.68 18.91
C GLY A 92 0.47 13.95 17.92
N LYS A 93 0.34 12.61 17.80
CA LYS A 93 1.16 11.78 16.91
C LYS A 93 0.57 11.74 15.50
N LEU A 94 1.44 11.87 14.50
CA LEU A 94 1.05 11.70 13.10
C LEU A 94 0.92 10.21 12.80
N TYR A 95 -0.31 9.75 12.57
CA TYR A 95 -0.56 8.42 12.05
C TYR A 95 -0.54 8.49 10.53
N ASN A 96 0.42 7.81 9.89
CA ASN A 96 0.27 7.52 8.47
C ASN A 96 -0.88 6.52 8.34
N ARG A 97 -2.06 7.01 7.94
CA ARG A 97 -3.29 6.21 7.85
C ARG A 97 -3.11 4.97 6.96
N TYR A 98 -2.23 5.09 5.97
CA TYR A 98 -1.98 4.09 4.94
C TYR A 98 -0.88 3.09 5.30
N SER A 99 0.21 3.52 5.94
CA SER A 99 1.26 2.60 6.41
C SER A 99 1.04 2.07 7.83
N GLY A 100 0.09 2.65 8.58
CA GLY A 100 -0.21 2.27 9.96
C GLY A 100 0.89 2.63 10.97
N ARG A 101 1.95 3.33 10.56
CA ARG A 101 3.05 3.75 11.44
C ARG A 101 2.70 5.08 12.12
N SER A 102 2.82 5.12 13.44
CA SER A 102 2.84 6.37 14.22
C SER A 102 4.21 7.01 14.08
N VAL A 103 4.25 8.28 13.73
CA VAL A 103 5.48 9.07 13.66
C VAL A 103 5.38 10.21 14.66
N ASP A 104 6.26 10.19 15.67
CA ASP A 104 6.41 11.28 16.62
C ASP A 104 7.16 12.43 15.92
N TYR A 105 6.51 13.59 15.78
CA TYR A 105 7.20 14.82 15.39
C TYR A 105 7.01 15.90 16.46
N THR A 106 8.13 16.51 16.85
CA THR A 106 8.24 17.56 17.86
C THR A 106 7.95 18.98 17.33
N ASN A 107 7.67 19.17 16.03
CA ASN A 107 7.56 20.50 15.39
C ASN A 107 6.38 20.65 14.42
N ARG A 108 6.03 21.92 14.12
CA ARG A 108 4.93 22.36 13.22
C ARG A 108 4.92 21.60 11.89
N TYR A 109 3.71 21.30 11.44
CA TYR A 109 3.33 20.60 10.21
C TYR A 109 4.09 21.07 8.96
N ASP A 110 5.13 20.33 8.56
CA ASP A 110 5.84 20.52 7.29
C ASP A 110 5.39 19.44 6.29
N PRO A 111 4.65 19.79 5.22
CA PRO A 111 4.16 18.82 4.22
C PRO A 111 5.28 17.99 3.57
N ALA A 112 6.49 18.52 3.47
CA ALA A 112 7.65 17.80 2.97
C ALA A 112 8.06 16.64 3.90
N THR A 113 7.95 16.83 5.21
CA THR A 113 8.19 15.76 6.19
C THR A 113 7.16 14.64 6.02
N VAL A 114 5.89 14.98 5.78
CA VAL A 114 4.86 13.96 5.55
C VAL A 114 5.12 13.19 4.25
N LEU A 115 5.45 13.88 3.16
CA LEU A 115 5.83 13.26 1.88
C LEU A 115 7.00 12.28 2.03
N SER A 116 8.00 12.60 2.87
CA SER A 116 9.16 11.73 3.11
C SER A 116 8.81 10.35 3.68
N LEU A 117 7.62 10.19 4.26
CA LEU A 117 7.11 8.92 4.78
C LEU A 117 6.51 8.01 3.71
N TYR A 118 6.25 8.54 2.51
CA TYR A 118 5.59 7.81 1.43
C TYR A 118 6.60 7.11 0.51
N PHE A 119 7.90 7.28 0.72
CA PHE A 119 8.90 6.57 -0.07
C PHE A 119 10.05 6.00 0.76
N GLU A 120 10.47 4.81 0.35
CA GLU A 120 11.60 4.09 0.89
C GLU A 120 12.60 3.83 -0.23
N LEU A 121 13.88 4.01 0.10
CA LEU A 121 14.99 3.76 -0.79
C LEU A 121 15.90 2.78 -0.04
N LEU A 122 15.93 1.53 -0.48
CA LEU A 122 16.58 0.44 0.23
C LEU A 122 17.31 -0.46 -0.77
N PRO A 123 18.45 -1.06 -0.39
CA PRO A 123 19.13 -2.04 -1.23
C PRO A 123 18.20 -3.24 -1.47
N ASP A 124 18.28 -3.83 -2.66
CA ASP A 124 17.54 -5.06 -2.95
C ASP A 124 18.11 -6.21 -2.09
N PRO A 125 17.29 -6.89 -1.28
CA PRO A 125 17.77 -7.99 -0.43
C PRO A 125 18.34 -9.16 -1.24
N ASP A 126 17.92 -9.33 -2.49
CA ASP A 126 18.33 -10.42 -3.37
C ASP A 126 19.50 -10.04 -4.28
N ARG A 127 19.81 -8.74 -4.42
CA ARG A 127 20.81 -8.23 -5.37
C ARG A 127 21.64 -7.04 -4.87
N ASN A 128 22.96 -7.23 -4.79
CA ASN A 128 23.92 -6.23 -4.32
C ASN A 128 24.21 -5.07 -5.30
N ASP A 129 23.70 -5.16 -6.53
CA ASP A 129 23.87 -4.17 -7.60
C ASP A 129 22.58 -3.34 -7.84
N GLN A 130 21.62 -3.43 -6.92
CA GLN A 130 20.30 -2.82 -7.06
C GLN A 130 19.88 -2.02 -5.85
N LEU A 131 19.21 -0.91 -6.13
CA LEU A 131 18.53 -0.09 -5.14
C LEU A 131 17.06 0.06 -5.54
N LEU A 132 16.17 -0.24 -4.59
CA LEU A 132 14.74 -0.18 -4.77
C LEU A 132 14.20 1.13 -4.21
N LEU A 133 13.60 1.94 -5.07
CA LEU A 133 12.74 3.06 -4.68
C LEU A 133 11.31 2.58 -4.65
N THR A 134 10.76 2.41 -3.46
CA THR A 134 9.37 2.04 -3.25
C THR A 134 8.59 3.28 -2.84
N VAL A 135 7.57 3.63 -3.61
CA VAL A 135 6.66 4.75 -3.33
C VAL A 135 5.30 4.18 -3.00
N HIS A 136 4.81 4.48 -1.80
CA HIS A 136 3.45 4.18 -1.38
C HIS A 136 2.56 5.39 -1.66
N ALA A 137 1.34 5.17 -2.13
CA ALA A 137 0.37 6.23 -2.37
C ALA A 137 -1.08 5.72 -2.19
N PRO A 138 -2.04 6.62 -1.96
CA PRO A 138 -3.46 6.26 -1.87
C PRO A 138 -4.09 5.92 -3.23
N ARG A 139 -3.40 6.21 -4.35
CA ARG A 139 -3.87 5.93 -5.71
C ARG A 139 -2.73 5.40 -6.59
N PRO A 140 -2.99 4.45 -7.49
CA PRO A 140 -1.94 3.82 -8.30
C PRO A 140 -1.26 4.81 -9.25
N GLY A 141 -2.03 5.66 -9.94
CA GLY A 141 -1.47 6.69 -10.81
C GLY A 141 -0.64 7.74 -10.05
N TYR A 142 -0.91 7.91 -8.75
CA TYR A 142 -0.17 8.86 -7.93
C TYR A 142 1.17 8.30 -7.45
N ALA A 143 1.24 7.00 -7.12
CA ALA A 143 2.51 6.34 -6.78
C ALA A 143 3.49 6.39 -7.97
N LEU A 144 3.00 6.11 -9.18
CA LEU A 144 3.78 6.20 -10.41
C LEU A 144 4.28 7.62 -10.69
N PHE A 145 3.37 8.60 -10.64
CA PHE A 145 3.71 10.01 -10.83
C PHE A 145 4.81 10.45 -9.86
N LEU A 146 4.61 10.21 -8.56
CA LEU A 146 5.54 10.63 -7.51
C LEU A 146 6.89 9.91 -7.62
N SER A 147 6.91 8.65 -8.07
CA SER A 147 8.16 7.94 -8.33
C SER A 147 8.99 8.60 -9.43
N GLY A 148 8.35 9.12 -10.48
CA GLY A 148 9.03 9.90 -11.52
C GLY A 148 9.64 11.19 -10.97
N GLU A 149 8.89 11.94 -10.18
CA GLU A 149 9.35 13.17 -9.53
C GLU A 149 10.53 12.91 -8.56
N LEU A 150 10.48 11.79 -7.84
CA LEU A 150 11.55 11.35 -6.93
C LEU A 150 12.83 11.02 -7.69
N ILE A 151 12.73 10.24 -8.78
CA ILE A 151 13.87 9.94 -9.65
C ILE A 151 14.50 11.24 -10.13
N HIS A 152 13.69 12.15 -10.69
CA HIS A 152 14.20 13.41 -11.23
C HIS A 152 14.89 14.28 -10.17
N ALA A 153 14.36 14.33 -8.94
CA ALA A 153 14.98 15.04 -7.84
C ALA A 153 16.37 14.47 -7.47
N TYR A 154 16.52 13.13 -7.46
CA TYR A 154 17.81 12.49 -7.24
C TYR A 154 18.78 12.72 -8.41
N GLU A 155 18.30 12.66 -9.65
CA GLU A 155 19.10 12.99 -10.84
C GLU A 155 19.68 14.42 -10.75
N GLN A 156 18.88 15.40 -10.33
CA GLN A 156 19.37 16.78 -10.18
C GLN A 156 20.45 16.91 -9.10
N LYS A 157 20.39 16.11 -8.03
CA LYS A 157 21.36 16.14 -6.93
C LYS A 157 22.65 15.40 -7.27
N LEU A 158 22.55 14.28 -7.99
CA LEU A 158 23.64 13.34 -8.25
C LEU A 158 24.20 13.45 -9.68
N GLY A 159 23.55 14.19 -10.58
CA GLY A 159 23.86 14.26 -12.01
C GLY A 159 25.22 14.85 -12.38
N LYS A 160 25.98 15.38 -11.40
CA LYS A 160 27.39 15.78 -11.57
C LYS A 160 28.36 14.61 -11.43
N THR A 161 27.96 13.57 -10.71
CA THR A 161 28.79 12.40 -10.38
C THR A 161 28.32 11.18 -11.14
N TYR A 162 27.00 11.03 -11.33
CA TYR A 162 26.37 9.87 -11.93
C TYR A 162 25.62 10.25 -13.21
N HIS A 163 25.72 9.39 -14.21
CA HIS A 163 24.92 9.48 -15.42
C HIS A 163 23.71 8.54 -15.31
N PHE A 164 22.51 9.10 -15.31
CA PHE A 164 21.27 8.36 -15.23
C PHE A 164 20.70 8.09 -16.64
N SER A 165 20.28 6.86 -16.91
CA SER A 165 19.56 6.52 -18.15
C SER A 165 18.44 5.53 -17.91
N THR A 166 17.29 5.79 -18.55
CA THR A 166 16.14 4.87 -18.59
C THR A 166 16.21 3.89 -19.77
N ASN A 167 17.19 4.04 -20.67
CA ASN A 167 17.31 3.20 -21.86
C ASN A 167 18.32 2.06 -21.62
N PRO A 168 17.89 0.79 -21.66
CA PRO A 168 18.77 -0.35 -21.41
C PRO A 168 19.88 -0.52 -22.45
N LYS A 169 19.79 0.16 -23.60
CA LYS A 169 20.81 0.12 -24.65
C LYS A 169 21.92 1.17 -24.48
N ASP A 170 21.77 2.09 -23.52
CA ASP A 170 22.72 3.19 -23.29
C ASP A 170 23.95 2.77 -22.47
N GLN A 171 24.25 1.47 -22.35
CA GLN A 171 25.45 0.94 -21.68
C GLN A 171 26.78 1.31 -22.36
N ARG A 172 26.82 2.35 -23.20
CA ARG A 172 28.01 2.71 -23.96
C ARG A 172 28.97 3.57 -23.15
N SER A 173 30.16 2.97 -23.00
CA SER A 173 31.49 3.55 -22.81
C SER A 173 31.86 4.07 -21.43
N SER A 174 32.66 3.24 -20.74
CA SER A 174 33.87 3.60 -19.96
C SER A 174 33.81 4.67 -18.87
N SER A 175 32.65 5.22 -18.54
CA SER A 175 32.48 6.07 -17.35
C SER A 175 32.10 5.17 -16.17
N PRO A 176 32.86 5.18 -15.06
CA PRO A 176 32.65 4.25 -13.94
C PRO A 176 31.33 4.44 -13.18
N ASP A 177 30.58 5.52 -13.42
CA ASP A 177 29.44 5.94 -12.60
C ASP A 177 28.13 6.06 -13.40
N PHE A 178 27.79 5.03 -14.17
CA PHE A 178 26.52 4.96 -14.91
C PHE A 178 25.43 4.24 -14.10
N VAL A 179 24.28 4.88 -13.91
CA VAL A 179 23.13 4.33 -13.17
C VAL A 179 21.97 4.13 -14.14
N GLN A 180 21.55 2.88 -14.29
CA GLN A 180 20.41 2.55 -15.11
C GLN A 180 19.13 2.56 -14.27
N ILE A 181 18.11 3.28 -14.72
CA ILE A 181 16.82 3.37 -14.04
C ILE A 181 15.79 2.53 -14.78
N TYR A 182 15.16 1.61 -14.07
CA TYR A 182 13.94 0.98 -14.52
C TYR A 182 12.76 1.76 -13.93
N PRO A 183 11.91 2.35 -14.80
CA PRO A 183 10.80 3.19 -14.36
C PRO A 183 9.81 2.38 -13.53
N ALA A 184 9.08 3.10 -12.67
CA ALA A 184 8.25 2.46 -11.67
C ALA A 184 7.17 1.58 -12.28
N GLN A 185 7.03 0.36 -11.78
CA GLN A 185 5.86 -0.47 -12.07
C GLN A 185 4.90 -0.38 -10.90
N ALA A 186 3.61 -0.15 -11.21
CA ALA A 186 2.57 -0.18 -10.19
C ALA A 186 2.42 -1.62 -9.72
N GLU A 187 2.59 -1.85 -8.43
CA GLU A 187 2.24 -3.13 -7.83
C GLU A 187 0.72 -3.24 -7.78
N THR A 188 0.22 -4.42 -8.14
CA THR A 188 -1.20 -4.73 -8.03
C THR A 188 -1.63 -4.65 -6.58
N ASN A 189 -2.61 -3.80 -6.30
CA ASN A 189 -3.19 -3.72 -4.97
C ASN A 189 -3.89 -5.05 -4.67
N MET A 190 -3.33 -5.81 -3.73
CA MET A 190 -3.96 -7.06 -3.32
C MET A 190 -5.34 -6.83 -2.68
N MET A 191 -5.66 -5.63 -2.18
CA MET A 191 -7.00 -5.34 -1.63
C MET A 191 -8.11 -5.53 -2.67
N ASP A 192 -7.87 -5.12 -3.92
CA ASP A 192 -8.85 -5.25 -5.01
C ASP A 192 -9.13 -6.74 -5.33
N SER A 193 -8.15 -7.62 -5.07
CA SER A 193 -8.29 -9.07 -5.20
C SER A 193 -8.80 -9.75 -3.92
N VAL A 194 -8.41 -9.27 -2.74
CA VAL A 194 -8.72 -9.87 -1.43
C VAL A 194 -10.15 -9.59 -1.00
N LEU A 195 -10.68 -8.40 -1.29
CA LEU A 195 -12.04 -8.02 -0.93
C LEU A 195 -13.11 -8.98 -1.51
N PRO A 196 -13.15 -9.26 -2.83
CA PRO A 196 -14.14 -10.20 -3.38
C PRO A 196 -13.93 -11.62 -2.86
N ILE A 197 -12.68 -12.06 -2.67
CA ILE A 197 -12.36 -13.39 -2.13
C ILE A 197 -12.85 -13.53 -0.68
N ALA A 198 -12.58 -12.53 0.16
CA ALA A 198 -13.03 -12.52 1.55
C ALA A 198 -14.56 -12.50 1.64
N LEU A 199 -15.23 -11.64 0.86
CA LEU A 199 -16.69 -11.59 0.83
C LEU A 199 -17.30 -12.93 0.41
N LEU A 200 -16.75 -13.57 -0.63
CA LEU A 200 -17.22 -14.89 -1.09
C LEU A 200 -17.01 -15.96 -0.01
N ALA A 201 -15.82 -16.02 0.60
CA ALA A 201 -15.49 -17.00 1.63
C ALA A 201 -16.39 -16.85 2.86
N PHE A 202 -16.61 -15.62 3.33
CA PHE A 202 -17.47 -15.36 4.48
C PHE A 202 -18.96 -15.53 4.17
N ALA A 203 -19.41 -15.28 2.94
CA ALA A 203 -20.76 -15.62 2.52
C ALA A 203 -21.02 -17.14 2.61
N LEU A 204 -20.06 -17.96 2.16
CA LEU A 204 -20.12 -19.42 2.27
C LEU A 204 -20.14 -19.90 3.73
N ILE A 205 -19.28 -19.32 4.58
CA ILE A 205 -19.27 -19.62 6.02
C ILE A 205 -20.63 -19.26 6.65
N GLY A 206 -21.17 -18.09 6.33
CA GLY A 206 -22.48 -17.64 6.81
C GLY A 206 -23.62 -18.56 6.39
N LEU A 207 -23.59 -19.05 5.14
CA LEU A 207 -24.57 -20.02 4.64
C LEU A 207 -24.50 -21.35 5.40
N ILE A 208 -23.31 -21.89 5.62
CA ILE A 208 -23.09 -23.15 6.35
C ILE A 208 -23.53 -22.99 7.81
N ALA A 209 -23.03 -21.96 8.49
CA ALA A 209 -23.35 -21.69 9.89
C ALA A 209 -24.86 -21.44 10.10
N GLY A 210 -25.48 -20.65 9.23
CA GLY A 210 -26.91 -20.39 9.28
C GLY A 210 -27.76 -21.65 9.05
N SER A 211 -27.34 -22.51 8.12
CA SER A 211 -28.01 -23.79 7.87
C SER A 211 -27.91 -24.74 9.07
N VAL A 212 -26.74 -24.86 9.69
CA VAL A 212 -26.52 -25.69 10.89
C VAL A 212 -27.33 -25.16 12.07
N LEU A 213 -27.36 -23.83 12.28
CA LEU A 213 -28.13 -23.22 13.36
C LEU A 213 -29.64 -23.45 13.18
N ALA A 214 -30.15 -23.26 11.95
CA ALA A 214 -31.56 -23.50 11.64
C ALA A 214 -31.98 -24.94 11.94
N ILE A 215 -31.17 -25.92 11.55
CA ILE A 215 -31.41 -27.35 11.82
C ILE A 215 -31.39 -27.64 13.32
N THR A 216 -30.42 -27.08 14.04
CA THR A 216 -30.27 -27.29 15.48
C THR A 216 -31.46 -26.73 16.26
N ILE A 217 -31.95 -25.54 15.88
CA ILE A 217 -33.14 -24.93 16.50
C ILE A 217 -34.39 -25.79 16.31
N GLU A 218 -34.64 -26.29 15.09
CA GLU A 218 -35.81 -27.16 14.84
C GLU A 218 -35.70 -28.48 15.59
N ARG A 219 -34.50 -29.08 15.69
CA ARG A 219 -34.27 -30.27 16.51
C ARG A 219 -34.54 -30.03 18.00
N LEU A 220 -34.07 -28.91 18.54
CA LEU A 220 -34.31 -28.55 19.94
C LEU A 220 -35.80 -28.31 20.23
N LYS A 221 -36.53 -27.70 19.29
CA LYS A 221 -37.97 -27.47 19.43
C LYS A 221 -38.75 -28.80 19.47
N LEU A 222 -38.36 -29.77 18.65
CA LEU A 222 -38.95 -31.11 18.64
C LEU A 222 -38.67 -31.89 19.93
N VAL A 223 -37.49 -31.74 20.52
CA VAL A 223 -37.15 -32.38 21.81
C VAL A 223 -37.94 -31.76 22.97
N ARG A 224 -38.18 -30.44 22.95
CA ARG A 224 -38.94 -29.74 24.01
C ARG A 224 -40.45 -30.03 23.99
N LEU A 225 -40.97 -30.59 22.91
CA LEU A 225 -42.39 -30.92 22.74
C LEU A 225 -42.70 -32.41 23.03
N LYS A 226 -41.68 -33.21 23.38
CA LYS A 226 -41.81 -34.56 23.94
C LYS A 226 -41.61 -34.51 25.44
#